data_AF-A0A0R2ZE26-F1
#
_entry.id   AF-A0A0R2ZE26-F1
#
_cell.length_a   1.000
_cell.length_b   1.000
_cell.length_c   1.000
_cell.angle_alpha   90.00
_cell.angle_beta   90.00
_cell.angle_gamma   90.00
#
_symmetry.space_group_name_H-M   'P 1'
#
loop_
_entity.id
_entity.type
_entity.pdbx_description
1 polymer ?
#
loop_
_entity_poly.entity_id
_entity_poly.type
_entity_poly.pdbx_seq_one_letter_code
_entity_poly.pdbx_strand_id
1 'polypeptide(L)'
;MADENQIDLEDPAVQTAIAAAVEAATLGLKNKNTELLGSLRTTKTELDGFKGQFEGLDIAAVKGLLTKVGQDEETKLIAEGKLDEVISRRTERLRTDYDTKLAAEKARADKAEQFAAKYSDKVLADSIRAAAIKAGALPEAAEDIILRARGAFKLSEDGEAIATDRDGEVVYGKDGKTPLSPLEWAESLRETATHLWPRAQGAGPTGDQGGKATKKFSDMTETERTALYNADPAKYRQLRDATTQE
;
A
#
# COMPACT_ATOMS: atom_id res chain seq x y z
N MET A 1 -49.46 41.55 117.18
CA MET A 1 -48.65 40.32 117.24
C MET A 1 -48.26 40.05 115.81
N ALA A 2 -46.97 40.14 115.52
CA ALA A 2 -46.41 40.26 114.17
C ALA A 2 -46.71 39.02 113.31
N ASP A 3 -46.70 39.21 112.00
CA ASP A 3 -47.00 38.22 110.97
C ASP A 3 -45.91 37.11 110.99
N GLU A 4 -46.10 36.08 111.81
CA GLU A 4 -45.10 35.03 112.15
C GLU A 4 -44.80 34.03 111.02
N ASN A 5 -45.28 34.27 109.79
CA ASN A 5 -45.12 33.35 108.65
C ASN A 5 -44.23 33.89 107.51
N GLN A 6 -43.47 34.97 107.71
CA GLN A 6 -42.56 35.49 106.69
C GLN A 6 -41.21 34.75 106.75
N ILE A 7 -40.95 33.89 105.77
CA ILE A 7 -39.66 33.21 105.61
C ILE A 7 -38.59 34.27 105.32
N ASP A 8 -37.59 34.35 106.20
CA ASP A 8 -36.41 35.19 105.97
C ASP A 8 -35.54 34.55 104.88
N LEU A 9 -35.52 35.16 103.70
CA LEU A 9 -34.77 34.69 102.55
C LEU A 9 -33.26 34.98 102.66
N GLU A 10 -32.87 35.83 103.62
CA GLU A 10 -31.46 36.14 103.93
C GLU A 10 -30.90 35.23 105.03
N ASP A 11 -31.72 34.34 105.61
CA ASP A 11 -31.25 33.35 106.56
C ASP A 11 -30.24 32.39 105.88
N PRO A 12 -29.04 32.19 106.46
CA PRO A 12 -28.00 31.36 105.87
C PRO A 12 -28.43 29.91 105.59
N ALA A 13 -29.32 29.33 106.41
CA ALA A 13 -29.81 27.97 106.23
C ALA A 13 -30.82 27.89 105.07
N VAL A 14 -31.68 28.90 104.92
CA VAL A 14 -32.62 29.01 103.79
C VAL A 14 -31.86 29.20 102.48
N GLN A 15 -30.85 30.07 102.45
CA GLN A 15 -29.99 30.26 101.26
C GLN A 15 -29.24 28.98 100.88
N THR A 16 -28.74 28.23 101.87
CA THR A 16 -28.05 26.95 101.63
C THR A 16 -29.00 25.90 101.03
N ALA A 17 -30.24 25.81 101.53
CA ALA A 17 -31.24 24.89 101.01
C ALA A 17 -31.66 25.22 99.57
N ILE A 18 -31.83 26.52 99.26
CA ILE A 18 -32.13 26.99 97.90
C ILE A 18 -30.96 26.69 96.96
N ALA A 19 -29.72 26.97 97.37
CA ALA A 19 -28.53 26.67 96.59
C ALA A 19 -28.42 25.17 96.30
N ALA A 20 -28.67 24.30 97.29
CA ALA A 20 -28.65 22.85 97.12
C ALA A 20 -29.75 22.35 96.15
N ALA A 21 -30.97 22.90 96.22
CA ALA A 21 -32.05 22.56 95.32
C ALA A 21 -31.77 23.01 93.87
N VAL A 22 -31.19 24.19 93.68
CA VAL A 22 -30.77 24.70 92.37
C VAL A 22 -29.60 23.89 91.80
N GLU A 23 -28.63 23.52 92.64
CA GLU A 23 -27.53 22.62 92.26
C GLU A 23 -28.07 21.27 91.78
N ALA A 24 -28.99 20.65 92.54
CA ALA A 24 -29.61 19.38 92.18
C ALA A 24 -30.42 19.46 90.88
N ALA A 25 -31.22 20.52 90.69
CA ALA A 25 -32.02 20.73 89.48
C ALA A 25 -31.14 21.01 88.24
N THR A 26 -29.98 21.66 88.42
CA THR A 26 -29.08 22.04 87.31
C THR A 26 -27.99 21.01 87.03
N LEU A 27 -27.74 20.06 87.93
CA LEU A 27 -26.67 19.06 87.80
C LEU A 27 -26.76 18.25 86.50
N GLY A 28 -27.97 17.79 86.14
CA GLY A 28 -28.20 17.03 84.90
C GLY A 28 -27.93 17.86 83.64
N LEU A 29 -28.27 19.15 83.67
CA LEU A 29 -27.96 20.08 82.57
C LEU A 29 -26.46 20.37 82.51
N LYS A 30 -25.78 20.58 83.64
CA LYS A 30 -24.32 20.77 83.71
C LYS A 30 -23.58 19.56 83.12
N ASN A 31 -23.98 18.35 83.49
CA ASN A 31 -23.38 17.11 82.98
C ASN A 31 -23.54 16.97 81.47
N LYS A 32 -24.77 17.12 80.94
CA LYS A 32 -25.02 17.08 79.50
C LYS A 32 -24.29 18.19 78.74
N ASN A 33 -24.20 19.38 79.31
CA ASN A 33 -23.48 20.48 78.68
C ASN A 33 -21.98 20.16 78.54
N THR A 34 -21.37 19.58 79.58
CA THR A 34 -19.97 19.12 79.53
C THR A 34 -19.76 18.04 78.47
N GLU A 35 -20.66 17.06 78.39
CA GLU A 35 -20.61 15.98 77.39
C GLU A 35 -20.76 16.50 75.95
N LEU A 36 -21.71 17.40 75.71
CA LEU A 36 -21.94 18.02 74.41
C LEU A 36 -20.75 18.88 73.98
N LEU A 37 -20.17 19.65 74.91
CA LEU A 37 -18.96 20.43 74.64
C LEU A 37 -17.75 19.53 74.34
N GLY A 38 -17.63 18.39 75.02
CA GLY A 38 -16.61 17.38 74.72
C GLY A 38 -16.78 16.77 73.33
N SER A 39 -18.00 16.38 72.97
CA SER A 39 -18.33 15.85 71.64
C SER A 39 -18.06 16.88 70.54
N LEU A 40 -18.48 18.12 70.74
CA LEU A 40 -18.27 19.21 69.79
C LEU A 40 -16.78 19.48 69.55
N ARG A 41 -15.95 19.45 70.61
CA ARG A 41 -14.50 19.58 70.47
C ARG A 41 -13.90 18.43 69.67
N THR A 42 -14.32 17.20 69.98
CA THR A 42 -13.86 16.00 69.27
C THR A 42 -14.19 16.06 67.78
N THR A 43 -15.45 16.34 67.44
CA THR A 43 -15.90 16.50 66.05
C THR A 43 -15.17 17.64 65.34
N LYS A 44 -14.89 18.75 66.04
CA LYS A 44 -14.12 19.85 65.46
C LYS A 44 -12.68 19.43 65.14
N THR A 45 -12.01 18.73 66.06
CA THR A 45 -10.66 18.22 65.83
C THR A 45 -10.61 17.23 64.67
N GLU A 46 -11.58 16.31 64.58
CA GLU A 46 -11.68 15.37 63.45
C GLU A 46 -11.94 16.09 62.13
N LEU A 47 -12.82 17.10 62.12
CA LEU A 47 -13.12 17.89 60.92
C LEU A 47 -11.90 18.68 60.45
N ASP A 48 -11.16 19.27 61.37
CA ASP A 48 -9.94 20.01 61.04
C ASP A 48 -8.85 19.05 60.54
N GLY A 49 -8.74 17.85 61.12
CA GLY A 49 -7.87 16.78 60.61
C GLY A 49 -8.23 16.33 59.20
N PHE A 50 -9.52 16.10 58.92
CA PHE A 50 -10.02 15.76 57.59
C PHE A 50 -9.76 16.88 56.57
N LYS A 51 -10.01 18.14 56.95
CA LYS A 51 -9.70 19.29 56.09
C LYS A 51 -8.21 19.37 55.77
N GLY A 52 -7.35 19.15 56.75
CA GLY A 52 -5.90 19.13 56.54
C GLY A 52 -5.45 18.02 55.58
N GLN A 53 -6.07 16.85 55.60
CA GLN A 53 -5.78 15.75 54.65
C GLN A 53 -6.12 16.10 53.19
N PHE A 54 -7.07 17.01 52.97
CA PHE A 54 -7.51 17.44 51.64
C PHE A 54 -7.06 18.87 51.29
N GLU A 55 -6.27 19.52 52.13
CA GLU A 55 -5.82 20.88 51.90
C GLU A 55 -4.91 20.92 50.66
N GLY A 56 -5.30 21.75 49.67
CA GLY A 56 -4.63 21.82 48.37
C GLY A 56 -5.09 20.78 47.33
N LEU A 57 -6.00 19.86 47.66
CA LEU A 57 -6.62 18.94 46.71
C LEU A 57 -7.98 19.45 46.23
N ASP A 58 -8.12 19.67 44.92
CA ASP A 58 -9.42 19.89 44.30
C ASP A 58 -10.17 18.56 44.16
N ILE A 59 -11.12 18.32 45.05
CA ILE A 59 -11.94 17.09 45.08
C ILE A 59 -12.76 16.92 43.80
N ALA A 60 -13.22 18.02 43.17
CA ALA A 60 -13.96 17.95 41.91
C ALA A 60 -13.03 17.53 40.76
N ALA A 61 -11.81 18.07 40.72
CA ALA A 61 -10.79 17.63 39.77
C ALA A 61 -10.41 16.16 39.98
N VAL A 62 -10.25 15.71 41.22
CA VAL A 62 -9.96 14.30 41.56
C VAL A 62 -11.08 13.37 41.10
N LYS A 63 -12.36 13.73 41.35
CA LYS A 63 -13.52 12.97 40.84
C LYS A 63 -13.60 12.96 39.31
N GLY A 64 -13.25 14.09 38.68
CA GLY A 64 -13.15 14.19 37.22
C GLY A 64 -12.06 13.27 36.66
N LEU A 65 -10.90 13.22 37.31
CA LEU A 65 -9.80 12.33 36.94
C LEU A 65 -10.21 10.86 37.09
N LEU A 66 -10.83 10.47 38.21
CA LEU A 66 -11.34 9.12 38.45
C LEU A 66 -12.37 8.68 37.40
N THR A 67 -13.25 9.58 36.97
CA THR A 67 -14.21 9.31 35.90
C THR A 67 -13.50 9.05 34.57
N LYS A 68 -12.49 9.86 34.22
CA LYS A 68 -11.67 9.65 33.01
C LYS A 68 -10.85 8.37 33.08
N VAL A 69 -10.28 8.06 34.25
CA VAL A 69 -9.56 6.80 34.53
C VAL A 69 -10.48 5.59 34.36
N GLY A 70 -11.75 5.70 34.77
CA GLY A 70 -12.73 4.62 34.60
C GLY A 70 -13.22 4.40 33.16
N GLN A 71 -13.02 5.39 32.28
CA GLN A 71 -13.44 5.33 30.86
C GLN A 71 -12.32 4.83 29.94
N ASP A 72 -11.06 5.10 30.27
CA ASP A 72 -9.91 4.60 29.52
C ASP A 72 -9.37 3.31 30.16
N GLU A 73 -9.52 2.17 29.49
CA GLU A 73 -8.95 0.90 29.97
C GLU A 73 -7.46 1.01 30.24
N GLU A 74 -6.73 1.76 29.42
CA GLU A 74 -5.29 1.97 29.60
C GLU A 74 -5.00 2.78 30.86
N THR A 75 -5.80 3.81 31.15
CA THR A 75 -5.66 4.64 32.36
C THR A 75 -6.06 3.86 33.61
N LYS A 76 -7.05 2.97 33.51
CA LYS A 76 -7.40 2.02 34.57
C LYS A 76 -6.24 1.07 34.88
N LEU A 77 -5.60 0.51 33.84
CA LEU A 77 -4.42 -0.34 34.02
C LEU A 77 -3.24 0.42 34.65
N ILE A 78 -3.03 1.70 34.28
CA ILE A 78 -2.04 2.57 34.91
C ILE A 78 -2.37 2.77 36.40
N ALA A 79 -3.63 3.07 36.73
CA ALA A 79 -4.08 3.26 38.12
C ALA A 79 -3.99 1.97 38.96
N GLU A 80 -4.19 0.81 38.34
CA GLU A 80 -4.01 -0.51 38.93
C GLU A 80 -2.52 -0.94 39.04
N GLY A 81 -1.57 -0.12 38.57
CA GLY A 81 -0.15 -0.43 38.58
C GLY A 81 0.30 -1.47 37.55
N LYS A 82 -0.58 -1.85 36.61
CA LYS A 82 -0.33 -2.83 35.53
C LYS A 82 0.37 -2.19 34.35
N LEU A 83 1.53 -1.58 34.60
CA LEU A 83 2.26 -0.84 33.57
C LEU A 83 2.75 -1.73 32.42
N ASP A 84 3.10 -2.98 32.71
CA ASP A 84 3.53 -3.95 31.69
C ASP A 84 2.43 -4.25 30.66
N GLU A 85 1.17 -4.36 31.10
CA GLU A 85 0.04 -4.59 30.20
C GLU A 85 -0.22 -3.36 29.31
N VAL A 86 -0.05 -2.16 29.85
CA VAL A 86 -0.16 -0.89 29.11
C VAL A 86 0.92 -0.80 28.04
N ILE A 87 2.18 -1.09 28.41
CA ILE A 87 3.30 -1.09 27.47
C ILE A 87 3.06 -2.11 26.37
N SER A 88 2.67 -3.34 26.72
CA SER A 88 2.35 -4.38 25.74
C SER A 88 1.25 -3.95 24.77
N ARG A 89 0.15 -3.39 25.26
CA ARG A 89 -0.94 -2.86 24.42
C ARG A 89 -0.49 -1.70 23.52
N ARG A 90 0.31 -0.78 24.03
CA ARG A 90 0.89 0.33 23.23
C ARG A 90 1.81 -0.21 22.14
N THR A 91 2.69 -1.14 22.47
CA THR A 91 3.63 -1.76 21.53
C THR A 91 2.88 -2.51 20.44
N GLU A 92 1.84 -3.26 20.78
CA GLU A 92 1.05 -4.02 19.80
C GLU A 92 0.27 -3.09 18.86
N ARG A 93 -0.34 -2.03 19.41
CA ARG A 93 -1.00 -0.99 18.61
C ARG A 93 -0.01 -0.30 17.68
N LEU A 94 1.17 0.05 18.19
CA LEU A 94 2.22 0.69 17.41
C LEU A 94 2.72 -0.22 16.29
N ARG A 95 2.95 -1.50 16.58
CA ARG A 95 3.31 -2.51 15.58
C ARG A 95 2.25 -2.61 14.49
N THR A 96 0.97 -2.73 14.89
CA THR A 96 -0.15 -2.82 13.94
C THR A 96 -0.26 -1.57 13.06
N ASP A 97 -0.08 -0.38 13.63
CA ASP A 97 -0.10 0.89 12.89
C ASP A 97 1.07 0.97 11.88
N TYR A 98 2.28 0.57 12.30
CA TYR A 98 3.43 0.52 11.40
C TYR A 98 3.27 -0.53 10.30
N ASP A 99 2.77 -1.72 10.61
CA ASP A 99 2.53 -2.77 9.63
C ASP A 99 1.48 -2.32 8.60
N THR A 100 0.42 -1.63 9.06
CA THR A 100 -0.60 -1.05 8.18
C THR A 100 0.00 0.00 7.26
N LYS A 101 0.79 0.94 7.80
CA LYS A 101 1.48 1.97 7.01
C LYS A 101 2.46 1.38 6.02
N LEU A 102 3.25 0.39 6.45
CA LEU A 102 4.22 -0.29 5.59
C LEU A 102 3.53 -1.03 4.45
N ALA A 103 2.42 -1.73 4.72
CA ALA A 103 1.63 -2.39 3.70
C ALA A 103 1.04 -1.38 2.69
N ALA A 104 0.54 -0.24 3.17
CA ALA A 104 0.01 0.82 2.30
C ALA A 104 1.10 1.43 1.42
N GLU A 105 2.28 1.73 1.97
CA GLU A 105 3.40 2.28 1.19
C GLU A 105 3.95 1.27 0.19
N LYS A 106 4.05 -0.02 0.56
CA LYS A 106 4.42 -1.09 -0.39
C LYS A 106 3.42 -1.18 -1.54
N ALA A 107 2.12 -1.19 -1.26
CA ALA A 107 1.09 -1.22 -2.30
C ALA A 107 1.16 0.01 -3.22
N ARG A 108 1.51 1.18 -2.67
CA ARG A 108 1.72 2.40 -3.46
C ARG A 108 2.96 2.30 -4.34
N ALA A 109 4.07 1.79 -3.81
CA ALA A 109 5.31 1.58 -4.55
C ALA A 109 5.10 0.58 -5.69
N ASP A 110 4.52 -0.59 -5.42
CA ASP A 110 4.23 -1.62 -6.42
C ASP A 110 3.36 -1.07 -7.56
N LYS A 111 2.34 -0.27 -7.22
CA LYS A 111 1.47 0.37 -8.22
C LYS A 111 2.22 1.40 -9.07
N ALA A 112 3.12 2.17 -8.47
CA ALA A 112 3.94 3.15 -9.17
C ALA A 112 4.95 2.45 -10.10
N GLU A 113 5.61 1.39 -9.65
CA GLU A 113 6.54 0.58 -10.45
C GLU A 113 5.82 -0.07 -11.65
N GLN A 114 4.65 -0.67 -11.43
CA GLN A 114 3.84 -1.24 -12.51
C GLN A 114 3.40 -0.18 -13.53
N PHE A 115 3.05 1.02 -13.06
CA PHE A 115 2.68 2.12 -13.95
C PHE A 115 3.90 2.60 -14.74
N ALA A 116 5.05 2.78 -14.09
CA ALA A 116 6.29 3.20 -14.72
C ALA A 116 6.76 2.18 -15.76
N ALA A 117 6.67 0.88 -15.48
CA ALA A 117 7.00 -0.18 -16.45
C ALA A 117 6.09 -0.10 -17.69
N LYS A 118 4.76 0.00 -17.50
CA LYS A 118 3.80 0.13 -18.61
C LYS A 118 3.98 1.41 -19.41
N TYR A 119 4.31 2.50 -18.73
CA TYR A 119 4.58 3.79 -19.36
C TYR A 119 5.87 3.71 -20.19
N SER A 120 6.93 3.14 -19.61
CA SER A 120 8.20 2.90 -20.29
C SER A 120 8.03 2.08 -21.55
N ASP A 121 7.31 0.94 -21.46
CA ASP A 121 7.00 0.09 -22.60
C ASP A 121 6.24 0.84 -23.70
N LYS A 122 5.29 1.70 -23.32
CA LYS A 122 4.49 2.48 -24.28
C LYS A 122 5.32 3.54 -24.98
N VAL A 123 6.07 4.35 -24.23
CA VAL A 123 6.90 5.43 -24.79
C VAL A 123 7.97 4.84 -25.71
N LEU A 124 8.60 3.74 -25.27
CA LEU A 124 9.56 3.03 -26.11
C LEU A 124 8.89 2.51 -27.39
N ALA A 125 7.75 1.83 -27.29
CA ALA A 125 7.02 1.34 -28.46
C ALA A 125 6.65 2.46 -29.45
N ASP A 126 6.21 3.62 -28.95
CA ASP A 126 5.85 4.77 -29.79
C ASP A 126 7.08 5.35 -30.50
N SER A 127 8.22 5.48 -29.80
CA SER A 127 9.50 5.91 -30.37
C SER A 127 9.98 4.96 -31.47
N ILE A 128 9.96 3.64 -31.20
CA ILE A 128 10.34 2.60 -32.16
C ILE A 128 9.40 2.59 -33.36
N ARG A 129 8.08 2.72 -33.16
CA ARG A 129 7.10 2.77 -34.25
C ARG A 129 7.37 3.96 -35.18
N ALA A 130 7.61 5.14 -34.61
CA ALA A 130 7.94 6.33 -35.39
C ALA A 130 9.23 6.15 -36.20
N ALA A 131 10.25 5.55 -35.59
CA ALA A 131 11.51 5.22 -36.25
C ALA A 131 11.34 4.19 -37.37
N ALA A 132 10.55 3.13 -37.15
CA ALA A 132 10.26 2.10 -38.14
C ALA A 132 9.52 2.66 -39.37
N ILE A 133 8.51 3.51 -39.15
CA ILE A 133 7.80 4.21 -40.23
C ILE A 133 8.77 5.09 -41.01
N LYS A 134 9.62 5.85 -40.32
CA LYS A 134 10.64 6.70 -40.96
C LYS A 134 11.67 5.88 -41.74
N ALA A 135 12.03 4.71 -41.23
CA ALA A 135 12.85 3.71 -41.92
C ALA A 135 12.08 2.94 -43.00
N GLY A 136 10.84 3.29 -43.33
CA GLY A 136 10.04 2.72 -44.41
C GLY A 136 9.60 1.27 -44.21
N ALA A 137 9.47 0.81 -42.96
CA ALA A 137 8.93 -0.51 -42.65
C ALA A 137 7.46 -0.64 -43.09
N LEU A 138 7.02 -1.88 -43.34
CA LEU A 138 5.61 -2.17 -43.60
C LEU A 138 4.76 -1.86 -42.35
N PRO A 139 3.55 -1.28 -42.49
CA PRO A 139 2.65 -1.06 -41.36
C PRO A 139 2.35 -2.34 -40.57
N GLU A 140 2.21 -3.48 -41.27
CA GLU A 140 1.93 -4.79 -40.68
C GLU A 140 3.13 -5.35 -39.89
N ALA A 141 4.35 -4.85 -40.15
CA ALA A 141 5.56 -5.25 -39.46
C ALA A 141 5.84 -4.44 -38.17
N ALA A 142 5.05 -3.39 -37.90
CA ALA A 142 5.31 -2.47 -36.79
C ALA A 142 5.38 -3.20 -35.43
N GLU A 143 4.47 -4.13 -35.17
CA GLU A 143 4.43 -4.86 -33.89
C GLU A 143 5.59 -5.86 -33.76
N ASP A 144 6.06 -6.48 -34.85
CA ASP A 144 7.26 -7.34 -34.81
C ASP A 144 8.53 -6.51 -34.54
N ILE A 145 8.64 -5.33 -35.13
CA ILE A 145 9.77 -4.41 -34.88
C ILE A 145 9.76 -3.92 -33.43
N ILE A 146 8.59 -3.56 -32.89
CA ILE A 146 8.45 -3.17 -31.47
C ILE A 146 8.84 -4.33 -30.56
N LEU A 147 8.41 -5.56 -30.87
CA LEU A 147 8.77 -6.74 -30.09
C LEU A 147 10.28 -6.98 -30.07
N ARG A 148 10.95 -6.87 -31.22
CA ARG A 148 12.42 -6.98 -31.31
C ARG A 148 13.13 -5.87 -30.53
N ALA A 149 12.59 -4.66 -30.54
CA ALA A 149 13.18 -3.51 -29.88
C ALA A 149 13.19 -3.64 -28.35
N ARG A 150 12.22 -4.34 -27.75
CA ARG A 150 12.20 -4.57 -26.29
C ARG A 150 13.44 -5.26 -25.73
N GLY A 151 14.13 -6.05 -26.56
CA GLY A 151 15.40 -6.70 -26.18
C GLY A 151 16.65 -5.89 -26.51
N ALA A 152 16.50 -4.76 -27.21
CA ALA A 152 17.61 -3.94 -27.69
C ALA A 152 17.59 -2.52 -27.14
N PHE A 153 16.49 -2.08 -26.53
CA PHE A 153 16.31 -0.73 -26.01
C PHE A 153 15.71 -0.72 -24.62
N LYS A 154 16.11 0.28 -23.84
CA LYS A 154 15.47 0.69 -22.58
C LYS A 154 15.15 2.18 -22.63
N LEU A 155 14.18 2.60 -21.82
CA LEU A 155 13.90 4.02 -21.62
C LEU A 155 14.84 4.58 -20.55
N SER A 156 15.49 5.70 -20.82
CA SER A 156 16.28 6.45 -19.85
C SER A 156 15.40 7.19 -18.84
N GLU A 157 16.03 7.71 -17.78
CA GLU A 157 15.33 8.60 -16.82
C GLU A 157 14.77 9.86 -17.50
N ASP A 158 15.42 10.33 -18.56
CA ASP A 158 15.00 11.48 -19.37
C ASP A 158 13.88 11.14 -20.37
N GLY A 159 13.44 9.88 -20.43
CA GLY A 159 12.39 9.44 -21.36
C GLY A 159 12.88 9.17 -22.79
N GLU A 160 14.19 8.98 -22.98
CA GLU A 160 14.78 8.70 -24.29
C GLU A 160 15.03 7.19 -24.48
N ALA A 161 14.84 6.69 -25.70
CA ALA A 161 15.13 5.30 -26.03
C ALA A 161 16.64 5.11 -26.20
N ILE A 162 17.27 4.41 -25.27
CA ILE A 162 18.70 4.09 -25.28
C ILE A 162 18.87 2.63 -25.68
N ALA A 163 19.68 2.38 -26.71
CA ALA A 163 20.03 1.03 -27.10
C ALA A 163 20.96 0.39 -26.07
N THR A 164 20.64 -0.84 -25.65
CA THR A 164 21.44 -1.62 -24.70
C THR A 164 21.68 -3.03 -25.22
N ASP A 165 22.84 -3.59 -24.90
CA ASP A 165 23.14 -4.99 -25.18
C ASP A 165 22.51 -5.93 -24.13
N ARG A 166 22.90 -7.21 -24.17
CA ARG A 166 22.38 -8.25 -23.25
C ARG A 166 22.84 -8.05 -21.81
N ASP A 167 24.00 -7.43 -21.62
CA ASP A 167 24.57 -7.15 -20.30
C ASP A 167 24.00 -5.84 -19.74
N GLY A 168 23.29 -5.07 -20.57
CA GLY A 168 22.65 -3.81 -20.22
C GLY A 168 23.51 -2.59 -20.50
N GLU A 169 24.64 -2.77 -21.17
CA GLU A 169 25.56 -1.70 -21.52
C GLU A 169 25.07 -0.95 -22.75
N VAL A 170 25.37 0.35 -22.81
CA VAL A 170 24.92 1.22 -23.90
C VAL A 170 25.60 0.83 -25.21
N VAL A 171 24.81 0.56 -26.23
CA VAL A 171 25.29 0.32 -27.60
C VAL A 171 25.39 1.66 -28.30
N TYR A 172 26.57 1.98 -28.83
CA TYR A 172 26.81 3.21 -29.58
C TYR A 172 26.50 3.05 -31.06
N GLY A 173 26.03 4.13 -31.70
CA GLY A 173 25.79 4.19 -33.13
C GLY A 173 27.09 4.29 -33.96
N LYS A 174 26.95 4.47 -35.27
CA LYS A 174 28.07 4.60 -36.23
C LYS A 174 29.05 5.72 -35.90
N ASP A 175 28.63 6.73 -35.14
CA ASP A 175 29.49 7.85 -34.73
C ASP A 175 30.42 7.51 -33.55
N GLY A 176 30.20 6.37 -32.87
CA GLY A 176 30.96 5.89 -31.72
C GLY A 176 30.85 6.79 -30.47
N LYS A 177 29.91 7.74 -30.45
CA LYS A 177 29.78 8.74 -29.37
C LYS A 177 28.37 8.81 -28.82
N THR A 178 27.36 8.69 -29.68
CA THR A 178 25.96 8.73 -29.26
C THR A 178 25.40 7.31 -29.17
N PRO A 179 24.47 7.04 -28.22
CA PRO A 179 23.76 5.78 -28.20
C PRO A 179 23.08 5.52 -29.54
N LEU A 180 23.09 4.26 -29.97
CA LEU A 180 22.45 3.81 -31.20
C LEU A 180 20.97 4.23 -31.17
N SER A 181 20.58 5.08 -32.11
CA SER A 181 19.22 5.61 -32.15
C SER A 181 18.21 4.57 -32.65
N PRO A 182 16.91 4.67 -32.28
CA PRO A 182 15.84 3.86 -32.84
C PRO A 182 15.82 3.79 -34.38
N LEU A 183 16.11 4.92 -35.05
CA LEU A 183 16.11 5.00 -36.51
C LEU A 183 17.27 4.20 -37.11
N GLU A 184 18.48 4.41 -36.59
CA GLU A 184 19.67 3.72 -37.07
C GLU A 184 19.58 2.21 -36.82
N TRP A 185 19.04 1.82 -35.67
CA TRP A 185 18.76 0.41 -35.40
C TRP A 185 17.71 -0.17 -36.35
N ALA A 186 16.61 0.53 -36.60
CA ALA A 186 15.58 0.08 -37.55
C ALA A 186 16.14 -0.02 -38.99
N GLU A 187 17.08 0.84 -39.38
CA GLU A 187 17.80 0.72 -40.65
C GLU A 187 18.68 -0.54 -40.69
N SER A 188 19.37 -0.89 -39.60
CA SER A 188 20.18 -2.11 -39.52
C SER A 188 19.36 -3.40 -39.66
N LEU A 189 18.09 -3.36 -39.23
CA LEU A 189 17.17 -4.48 -39.40
C LEU A 189 16.80 -4.73 -40.86
N ARG A 190 16.96 -3.75 -41.78
CA ARG A 190 16.73 -3.98 -43.21
C ARG A 190 17.66 -5.06 -43.77
N GLU A 191 18.87 -5.17 -43.24
CA GLU A 191 19.87 -6.13 -43.70
C GLU A 191 19.61 -7.54 -43.15
N THR A 192 19.07 -7.63 -41.92
CA THR A 192 18.91 -8.91 -41.20
C THR A 192 17.48 -9.46 -41.20
N ALA A 193 16.48 -8.61 -41.42
CA ALA A 193 15.05 -8.92 -41.38
C ALA A 193 14.30 -8.29 -42.57
N THR A 194 14.80 -8.52 -43.79
CA THR A 194 14.29 -7.93 -45.05
C THR A 194 12.78 -8.07 -45.28
N HIS A 195 12.14 -9.11 -44.73
CA HIS A 195 10.71 -9.37 -44.85
C HIS A 195 9.81 -8.33 -44.15
N LEU A 196 10.37 -7.49 -43.28
CA LEU A 196 9.63 -6.42 -42.60
C LEU A 196 9.52 -5.15 -43.47
N TRP A 197 10.16 -5.13 -44.64
CA TRP A 197 10.14 -4.02 -45.60
C TRP A 197 9.44 -4.41 -46.90
N PRO A 198 8.92 -3.42 -47.66
CA PRO A 198 8.40 -3.67 -49.00
C PRO A 198 9.47 -4.34 -49.86
N ARG A 199 9.07 -5.39 -50.59
CA ARG A 199 9.95 -5.98 -51.60
C ARG A 199 10.24 -4.94 -52.67
N ALA A 200 11.49 -4.84 -53.11
CA ALA A 200 11.86 -3.99 -54.22
C ALA A 200 11.00 -4.35 -55.44
N GLN A 201 10.14 -3.42 -55.85
CA GLN A 201 9.26 -3.59 -57.01
C GLN A 201 10.10 -3.35 -58.26
N GLY A 202 10.82 -4.39 -58.69
CA GLY A 202 11.77 -4.31 -59.81
C GLY A 202 12.19 -5.65 -60.41
N ALA A 203 11.90 -6.78 -59.76
CA ALA A 203 11.93 -8.09 -60.40
C ALA A 203 10.48 -8.54 -60.58
N GLY A 204 10.01 -8.57 -61.84
CA GLY A 204 8.72 -9.15 -62.17
C GLY A 204 8.61 -10.59 -61.66
N PRO A 205 7.40 -11.18 -61.63
CA PRO A 205 7.25 -12.56 -61.23
C PRO A 205 8.05 -13.44 -62.19
N THR A 206 9.23 -13.89 -61.77
CA THR A 206 9.83 -15.10 -62.32
C THR A 206 8.87 -16.20 -61.94
N GLY A 207 7.96 -16.52 -62.87
CA GLY A 207 7.03 -17.62 -62.72
C GLY A 207 7.82 -18.85 -62.32
N ASP A 208 7.40 -19.46 -61.23
CA ASP A 208 7.70 -20.82 -60.86
C ASP A 208 7.22 -21.73 -62.01
N GLN A 209 8.03 -21.86 -63.06
CA GLN A 209 8.00 -23.07 -63.87
C GLN A 209 8.69 -24.12 -63.03
N GLY A 210 7.89 -24.73 -62.15
CA GLY A 210 8.28 -25.90 -61.39
C GLY A 210 9.02 -26.86 -62.32
N GLY A 211 10.27 -27.12 -61.97
CA GLY A 211 11.13 -28.08 -62.63
C GLY A 211 10.51 -29.48 -62.52
N LYS A 212 9.56 -29.78 -63.40
CA LYS A 212 9.26 -31.15 -63.78
C LYS A 212 10.28 -31.52 -64.83
N ALA A 213 11.35 -32.18 -64.39
CA ALA A 213 12.16 -33.01 -65.27
C ALA A 213 11.20 -33.85 -66.13
N THR A 214 11.10 -33.51 -67.41
CA THR A 214 10.26 -34.26 -68.34
C THR A 214 11.01 -35.54 -68.62
N LYS A 215 10.55 -36.67 -68.05
CA LYS A 215 11.08 -38.01 -68.35
C LYS A 215 11.14 -38.18 -69.87
N LYS A 216 12.23 -38.77 -70.40
CA LYS A 216 12.30 -39.15 -71.82
C LYS A 216 11.16 -40.14 -72.12
N PHE A 217 10.65 -40.14 -73.35
CA PHE A 217 9.53 -41.01 -73.74
C PHE A 217 9.84 -42.51 -73.52
N SER A 218 11.10 -42.91 -73.71
CA SER A 218 11.64 -44.26 -73.42
C SER A 218 11.40 -44.69 -71.97
N ASP A 219 11.43 -43.74 -71.04
CA ASP A 219 11.40 -43.99 -69.60
C ASP A 219 9.99 -43.83 -69.02
N MET A 220 9.00 -43.52 -69.87
CA MET A 220 7.59 -43.46 -69.49
C MET A 220 6.97 -44.86 -69.59
N THR A 221 6.27 -45.26 -68.52
CA THR A 221 5.42 -46.44 -68.50
C THR A 221 4.23 -46.29 -69.46
N GLU A 222 3.60 -47.40 -69.84
CA GLU A 222 2.46 -47.37 -70.77
C GLU A 222 1.28 -46.54 -70.23
N THR A 223 1.02 -46.59 -68.93
CA THR A 223 0.01 -45.77 -68.26
C THR A 223 0.36 -44.28 -68.27
N GLU A 224 1.63 -43.90 -68.05
CA GLU A 224 2.09 -42.52 -68.15
C GLU A 224 2.00 -41.99 -69.60
N ARG A 225 2.25 -42.84 -70.59
CA ARG A 225 2.11 -42.51 -72.02
C ARG A 225 0.65 -42.27 -72.41
N THR A 226 -0.26 -43.13 -71.98
CA THR A 226 -1.71 -42.95 -72.23
C THR A 226 -2.24 -41.69 -71.53
N ALA A 227 -1.81 -41.42 -70.30
CA ALA A 227 -2.17 -40.19 -69.60
C ALA A 227 -1.65 -38.94 -70.32
N LEU A 228 -0.40 -38.97 -70.81
CA LEU A 228 0.15 -37.88 -71.61
C LEU A 228 -0.59 -37.70 -72.94
N TYR A 229 -0.95 -38.78 -73.64
CA TYR A 229 -1.73 -38.70 -74.88
C TYR A 229 -3.10 -38.06 -74.64
N ASN A 230 -3.78 -38.41 -73.55
CA ASN A 230 -5.09 -37.85 -73.22
C ASN A 230 -5.03 -36.39 -72.75
N ALA A 231 -3.97 -36.01 -72.04
CA ALA A 231 -3.79 -34.66 -71.51
C ALA A 231 -3.22 -33.67 -72.53
N ASP A 232 -2.24 -34.10 -73.33
CA ASP A 232 -1.56 -33.30 -74.33
C ASP A 232 -1.10 -34.16 -75.53
N PRO A 233 -1.98 -34.36 -76.52
CA PRO A 233 -1.67 -35.17 -77.71
C PRO A 233 -0.54 -34.60 -78.58
N ALA A 234 -0.20 -33.32 -78.46
CA ALA A 234 0.85 -32.68 -79.24
C ALA A 234 2.22 -32.96 -78.62
N LYS A 235 2.33 -32.81 -77.29
CA LYS A 235 3.55 -33.13 -76.54
C LYS A 235 3.87 -34.63 -76.55
N TYR A 236 2.85 -35.49 -76.53
CA TYR A 236 3.01 -36.93 -76.74
C TYR A 236 3.72 -37.25 -78.06
N ARG A 237 3.27 -36.63 -79.16
CA ARG A 237 3.85 -36.83 -80.50
C ARG A 237 5.28 -36.32 -80.58
N GLN A 238 5.54 -35.12 -80.04
CA GLN A 238 6.89 -34.55 -80.00
C GLN A 238 7.89 -35.46 -79.28
N LEU A 239 7.53 -35.98 -78.10
CA LEU A 239 8.41 -36.84 -77.32
C LEU A 239 8.60 -38.23 -77.96
N ARG A 240 7.57 -38.79 -78.59
CA ARG A 240 7.66 -40.03 -79.37
C ARG A 240 8.58 -39.89 -80.57
N ASP A 241 8.39 -38.83 -81.36
CA ASP A 241 9.14 -38.61 -82.61
C ASP A 241 10.62 -38.27 -82.33
N ALA A 242 10.89 -37.54 -81.23
CA ALA A 242 12.25 -37.31 -80.74
C ALA A 242 12.98 -38.60 -80.33
N THR A 243 12.26 -39.65 -79.93
CA THR A 243 12.86 -40.96 -79.59
C THR A 243 13.11 -41.83 -80.83
N THR A 244 12.51 -41.51 -81.98
CA THR A 244 12.69 -42.27 -83.23
C THR A 244 13.88 -41.75 -84.06
N GLN A 245 14.46 -40.60 -83.67
CA GLN A 245 15.60 -39.97 -84.34
C GLN A 245 16.96 -40.24 -83.65
N GLU A 246 16.98 -40.97 -82.53
CA GLU A 246 18.19 -41.57 -81.90
C GLU A 246 18.29 -43.05 -82.29
#